data_AF-A0A453JZ82-F1
#
_entry.id   AF-A0A453JZ82-F1
#
_cell.length_a   1.000
_cell.length_b   1.000
_cell.length_c   1.000
_cell.angle_alpha   90.00
_cell.angle_beta   90.00
_cell.angle_gamma   90.00
#
_symmetry.space_group_name_H-M   'P 1'
#
loop_
_entity.id
_entity.type
_entity.pdbx_description
1 polymer ?
#
loop_
_entity_poly.entity_id
_entity_poly.type
_entity_poly.pdbx_seq_one_letter_code
_entity_poly.pdbx_strand_id
1 'polypeptide(L)'
;MPVLHVHRNLLSSGFQLQISKMQLLQVHQMLILKLGKLLRGSSCILIPGGFGDRGISGMILAAKYARENKVPYLGICLGMQISVIEMSRHVLGLGNADSEEFNTDTPDCVVMYMPERYQKHTWETR
;
A
#
# COMPACT_ATOMS: atom_id res chain seq x y z
N MET A 1 -12.41 6.22 9.26
CA MET A 1 -12.77 4.91 9.87
C MET A 1 -12.73 3.71 8.89
N PRO A 2 -11.75 3.54 7.97
CA PRO A 2 -11.67 2.34 7.10
C PRO A 2 -10.96 1.12 7.74
N VAL A 3 -10.00 1.35 8.65
CA VAL A 3 -9.15 0.27 9.23
C VAL A 3 -9.96 -0.70 10.10
N LEU A 4 -10.96 -0.20 10.84
CA LEU A 4 -11.85 -1.03 11.67
C LEU A 4 -12.75 -1.97 10.85
N HIS A 5 -13.10 -1.56 9.63
CA HIS A 5 -13.98 -2.33 8.76
C HIS A 5 -13.25 -3.54 8.15
N VAL A 6 -11.99 -3.35 7.75
CA VAL A 6 -11.11 -4.42 7.28
C VAL A 6 -10.91 -5.46 8.38
N HIS A 7 -10.71 -5.02 9.63
CA HIS A 7 -10.55 -5.93 10.77
C HIS A 7 -11.79 -6.80 11.00
N ARG A 8 -12.99 -6.21 11.01
CA ARG A 8 -14.25 -6.98 11.19
C ARG A 8 -14.51 -7.97 10.06
N ASN A 9 -14.24 -7.60 8.81
CA ASN A 9 -14.51 -8.44 7.63
C ASN A 9 -13.53 -9.61 7.48
N LEU A 10 -12.28 -9.44 7.92
CA LEU A 10 -11.31 -10.53 7.93
C LEU A 10 -11.64 -11.59 9.01
N LEU A 11 -12.20 -11.16 10.14
CA LEU A 11 -12.65 -12.08 11.18
C LEU A 11 -13.91 -12.86 10.77
N SER A 12 -14.83 -12.23 10.04
CA SER A 12 -16.09 -12.88 9.61
C SER A 12 -15.94 -13.83 8.42
N SER A 13 -14.85 -13.75 7.65
CA SER A 13 -14.59 -14.60 6.48
C SER A 13 -13.86 -15.92 6.81
N GLY A 14 -13.73 -16.28 8.09
CA GLY A 14 -13.15 -17.56 8.50
C GLY A 14 -11.63 -17.65 8.34
N PHE A 15 -10.95 -16.55 7.96
CA PHE A 15 -9.50 -16.47 8.06
C PHE A 15 -9.13 -16.38 9.54
N GLN A 16 -8.76 -17.52 10.13
CA GLN A 16 -8.13 -17.59 11.44
C GLN A 16 -6.70 -17.07 11.32
N LEU A 17 -6.56 -15.78 11.02
CA LEU A 17 -5.33 -15.05 11.20
C LEU A 17 -5.05 -15.12 12.70
N GLN A 18 -4.05 -15.91 13.11
CA GLN A 18 -3.28 -15.57 14.29
C GLN A 18 -2.66 -14.20 13.99
N ILE A 19 -3.43 -13.14 14.26
CA ILE A 19 -2.94 -11.77 14.29
C ILE A 19 -2.09 -11.70 15.55
N SER A 20 -0.87 -12.24 15.51
CA SER A 20 0.05 -12.26 16.64
C SER A 20 0.46 -10.84 17.05
N LYS A 21 0.21 -9.83 16.20
CA LYS A 21 0.22 -8.40 16.54
C LYS A 21 -0.41 -7.58 15.40
N MET A 22 -1.61 -7.03 15.61
CA MET A 22 -2.05 -5.86 14.84
C MET A 22 -1.38 -4.65 15.46
N GLN A 23 -0.09 -4.46 15.20
CA GLN A 23 0.52 -3.17 15.52
C GLN A 23 0.01 -2.20 14.47
N LEU A 24 -0.93 -1.35 14.89
CA LEU A 24 -1.25 -0.10 14.21
C LEU A 24 0.03 0.75 14.24
N LEU A 25 0.95 0.44 13.33
CA LEU A 25 2.25 1.08 13.28
C LEU A 25 2.02 2.43 12.62
N GLN A 26 1.68 3.45 13.42
CA GLN A 26 1.99 4.82 13.03
C GLN A 26 3.52 4.90 13.00
N VAL A 27 4.12 4.56 11.84
CA VAL A 27 5.56 4.65 11.63
C VAL A 27 5.90 6.13 11.50
N HIS A 28 5.89 6.85 12.61
CA HIS A 28 6.55 8.13 12.71
C HIS A 28 8.05 7.83 12.79
N GLN A 29 8.76 8.01 11.67
CA GLN A 29 10.23 8.13 11.55
C GLN A 29 11.06 7.22 12.48
N MET A 30 10.67 5.95 12.68
CA MET A 30 11.39 5.02 13.56
C MET A 30 12.07 3.91 12.76
N LEU A 31 13.39 4.11 12.59
CA LEU A 31 14.49 3.19 12.30
C LEU A 31 14.13 1.82 11.67
N ILE A 32 14.62 1.58 10.45
CA ILE A 32 14.60 0.32 9.69
C ILE A 32 14.91 -0.92 10.56
N LEU A 33 15.82 -0.78 11.52
CA LEU A 33 16.24 -1.84 12.44
C LEU A 33 15.12 -2.37 13.35
N LYS A 34 14.12 -1.55 13.72
CA LYS A 34 12.97 -2.01 14.52
C LYS A 34 11.95 -2.72 13.65
N LEU A 35 11.74 -2.26 12.40
CA LEU A 35 10.75 -2.84 11.50
C LEU A 35 11.05 -4.30 11.16
N GLY A 36 12.31 -4.62 10.82
CA GLY A 36 12.72 -5.99 10.53
C GLY A 36 12.50 -6.95 11.71
N LYS A 37 12.70 -6.49 12.96
CA LYS A 37 12.40 -7.30 14.16
C LYS A 37 10.90 -7.49 14.38
N LEU A 38 10.08 -6.51 14.03
CA LEU A 38 8.62 -6.58 14.17
C LEU A 38 7.97 -7.48 13.11
N LEU A 39 8.48 -7.45 11.88
CA LEU A 39 7.98 -8.26 10.76
C LEU A 39 8.59 -9.67 10.70
N ARG A 40 9.56 -9.97 11.58
CA ARG A 40 10.20 -11.28 11.63
C ARG A 40 9.21 -12.34 12.12
N GLY A 41 8.98 -13.36 11.30
CA GLY A 41 8.04 -14.44 11.60
C GLY A 41 6.60 -14.18 11.19
N SER A 42 6.32 -13.07 10.50
CA SER A 42 5.01 -12.83 9.90
C SER A 42 4.79 -13.77 8.70
N SER A 43 3.65 -14.48 8.68
CA SER A 43 3.26 -15.36 7.56
C SER A 43 2.76 -14.58 6.35
N CYS A 44 2.25 -13.36 6.54
CA CYS A 44 1.92 -12.43 5.47
C CYS A 44 2.03 -10.98 5.95
N ILE A 45 2.13 -10.06 5.00
CA ILE A 45 2.10 -8.61 5.22
C ILE A 45 0.89 -8.06 4.48
N LEU A 46 0.01 -7.37 5.22
CA LEU A 46 -1.17 -6.70 4.67
C LEU A 46 -1.03 -5.19 4.85
N ILE A 47 -1.06 -4.46 3.73
CA ILE A 47 -1.14 -3.00 3.75
C ILE A 47 -2.56 -2.58 3.35
N PRO A 48 -3.37 -2.06 4.30
CA PRO A 48 -4.73 -1.65 4.01
C PRO A 48 -4.76 -0.34 3.21
N GLY A 49 -5.94 0.00 2.70
CA GLY A 49 -6.18 1.31 2.13
C GLY A 49 -6.02 2.41 3.18
N GLY A 50 -5.44 3.52 2.76
CA GLY A 50 -5.31 4.77 3.51
C GLY A 50 -5.60 5.95 2.58
N PHE A 51 -5.52 7.16 3.13
CA PHE A 51 -5.63 8.38 2.36
C PHE A 51 -4.62 9.39 2.90
N GLY A 52 -3.88 10.05 2.00
CA GLY A 52 -2.84 11.00 2.36
C GLY A 52 -1.45 10.38 2.58
N ASP A 53 -0.48 11.25 2.88
CA ASP A 53 0.97 11.01 2.87
C ASP A 53 1.56 10.37 4.15
N ARG A 54 0.76 10.27 5.21
CA ARG A 54 1.26 9.83 6.52
C ARG A 54 1.62 8.34 6.53
N GLY A 55 2.91 8.06 6.74
CA GLY A 55 3.44 6.71 6.95
C GLY A 55 3.79 5.94 5.66
N ILE A 56 3.76 6.60 4.50
CA ILE A 56 4.08 6.03 3.18
C ILE A 56 5.48 5.42 3.16
N SER A 57 6.48 6.11 3.70
CA SER A 57 7.86 5.61 3.79
C SER A 57 7.97 4.30 4.58
N GLY A 58 7.21 4.16 5.67
CA GLY A 58 7.13 2.92 6.44
C GLY A 58 6.45 1.78 5.68
N MET A 59 5.40 2.10 4.92
CA MET A 59 4.70 1.12 4.07
C MET A 59 5.60 0.62 2.93
N ILE A 60 6.36 1.51 2.28
CA ILE A 60 7.33 1.15 1.24
C ILE A 60 8.41 0.21 1.84
N LEU A 61 8.91 0.50 3.04
CA LEU A 61 9.87 -0.38 3.72
C LEU A 61 9.27 -1.76 4.05
N ALA A 62 7.99 -1.82 4.44
CA ALA A 62 7.29 -3.08 4.68
C ALA A 62 7.09 -3.89 3.39
N ALA A 63 6.73 -3.23 2.29
CA ALA A 63 6.63 -3.86 0.96
C ALA A 63 7.98 -4.39 0.49
N LYS A 64 9.05 -3.60 0.67
CA LYS A 64 10.43 -4.01 0.37
C LYS A 64 10.84 -5.23 1.18
N TYR A 65 10.58 -5.21 2.49
CA TYR A 65 10.86 -6.35 3.35
C TYR A 65 10.10 -7.61 2.89
N ALA A 66 8.82 -7.46 2.53
CA ALA A 66 8.02 -8.58 2.02
C ALA A 66 8.65 -9.20 0.77
N ARG A 67 9.03 -8.36 -0.20
CA ARG A 67 9.68 -8.78 -1.45
C ARG A 67 11.03 -9.46 -1.20
N GLU A 68 11.91 -8.83 -0.43
CA GLU A 68 13.28 -9.33 -0.18
C GLU A 68 13.29 -10.63 0.64
N ASN A 69 12.31 -10.82 1.52
CA ASN A 69 12.21 -12.00 2.39
C ASN A 69 11.21 -13.04 1.88
N LYS A 70 10.66 -12.86 0.66
CA LYS A 70 9.64 -13.75 0.05
C LYS A 70 8.44 -14.00 0.97
N VAL A 71 8.03 -12.99 1.73
CA VAL A 71 6.83 -13.05 2.57
C VAL A 71 5.63 -12.64 1.72
N PRO A 72 4.52 -13.41 1.72
CA PRO A 72 3.30 -13.03 1.02
C PRO A 72 2.83 -11.62 1.37
N TYR A 73 2.55 -10.81 0.35
CA TYR A 73 2.12 -9.42 0.48
C TYR A 73 0.72 -9.24 -0.12
N LEU A 74 -0.16 -8.54 0.59
CA LEU A 74 -1.46 -8.12 0.09
C LEU A 74 -1.60 -6.60 0.28
N GLY A 75 -1.71 -5.86 -0.82
CA GLY A 75 -1.94 -4.43 -0.82
C GLY A 75 -3.36 -4.10 -1.28
N ILE A 76 -4.12 -3.36 -0.47
CA ILE A 76 -5.49 -2.93 -0.81
C ILE A 76 -5.49 -1.43 -1.08
N CYS A 77 -6.01 -1.01 -2.25
CA CYS A 77 -6.08 0.39 -2.66
C CYS A 77 -4.70 1.07 -2.57
N LEU A 78 -4.48 1.91 -1.56
CA LEU A 78 -3.18 2.52 -1.28
C LEU A 78 -2.05 1.49 -1.18
N GLY A 79 -2.29 0.34 -0.55
CA GLY A 79 -1.29 -0.72 -0.44
C GLY A 79 -0.83 -1.28 -1.80
N MET A 80 -1.68 -1.22 -2.82
CA MET A 80 -1.28 -1.56 -4.19
C MET A 80 -0.36 -0.48 -4.75
N GLN A 81 -0.71 0.81 -4.60
CA GLN A 81 0.13 1.92 -5.03
C GLN A 81 1.53 1.86 -4.40
N ILE A 82 1.60 1.55 -3.10
CA ILE A 82 2.87 1.37 -2.38
C ILE A 82 3.74 0.27 -3.01
N SER A 83 3.14 -0.86 -3.39
CA SER A 83 3.90 -1.96 -3.99
C SER A 83 4.49 -1.58 -5.35
N VAL A 84 3.74 -0.82 -6.15
CA VAL A 84 4.21 -0.29 -7.45
C VAL A 84 5.37 0.68 -7.24
N ILE A 85 5.24 1.60 -6.28
CA ILE A 85 6.29 2.57 -5.93
C ILE A 85 7.55 1.83 -5.46
N GLU A 86 7.43 0.85 -4.56
CA GLU A 86 8.57 0.09 -4.05
C GLU A 86 9.32 -0.64 -5.16
N MET A 87 8.58 -1.34 -6.02
CA MET A 87 9.13 -2.09 -7.14
C MET A 87 9.82 -1.15 -8.15
N SER A 88 9.20 -0.01 -8.43
CA SER A 88 9.76 0.99 -9.35
C SER A 88 11.07 1.57 -8.81
N ARG A 89 11.12 1.91 -7.52
CA ARG A 89 12.33 2.45 -6.88
C ARG A 89 13.46 1.44 -6.77
N HIS A 90 13.17 0.20 -6.37
CA HIS A 90 14.20 -0.76 -5.97
C HIS A 90 14.52 -1.82 -7.01
N VAL A 91 13.61 -2.13 -7.94
CA VAL A 91 13.82 -3.15 -8.98
C VAL A 91 14.02 -2.52 -10.35
N LEU A 92 13.23 -1.50 -10.70
CA LEU A 92 13.34 -0.82 -11.99
C LEU A 92 14.36 0.33 -12.02
N GLY A 93 14.86 0.75 -10.85
CA GLY A 93 15.87 1.81 -10.73
C GLY A 93 15.30 3.23 -10.86
N LEU A 94 13.98 3.41 -10.84
CA LEU A 94 13.31 4.70 -10.87
C LEU A 94 13.31 5.32 -9.46
N GLY A 95 14.46 5.86 -9.04
CA GLY A 95 14.67 6.32 -7.67
C GLY A 95 13.68 7.37 -7.17
N ASN A 96 13.12 8.17 -8.09
CA ASN A 96 12.14 9.20 -7.76
C ASN A 96 10.69 8.72 -7.89
N ALA A 97 10.45 7.44 -8.25
CA ALA A 97 9.11 6.95 -8.55
C ALA A 97 8.13 7.25 -7.42
N ASP A 98 7.02 7.93 -7.71
CA ASP A 98 6.01 8.26 -6.69
C ASP A 98 4.60 8.28 -7.28
N SER A 99 3.60 8.44 -6.40
CA SER A 99 2.21 8.69 -6.77
C SER A 99 1.96 10.19 -6.87
N GLU A 100 1.15 10.59 -7.86
CA GLU A 100 0.61 11.94 -7.97
C GLU A 100 -0.17 12.35 -6.71
N GLU A 101 -0.71 11.38 -5.95
CA GLU A 101 -1.37 11.63 -4.65
C GLU A 101 -0.41 12.23 -3.60
N PHE A 102 0.89 11.88 -3.67
CA PHE A 102 1.88 12.28 -2.65
C PHE A 102 2.87 13.32 -3.16
N ASN A 103 3.24 13.25 -4.43
CA ASN A 103 4.22 14.12 -5.05
C ASN A 103 3.82 14.38 -6.51
N THR A 104 3.18 15.52 -6.76
CA THR A 104 2.75 15.94 -8.09
C THR A 104 3.93 16.28 -9.01
N ASP A 105 5.10 16.57 -8.45
CA ASP A 105 6.27 17.06 -9.19
C ASP A 105 7.29 15.93 -9.46
N THR A 106 6.95 14.68 -9.15
CA THR A 106 7.87 13.56 -9.42
C THR A 106 8.10 13.38 -10.92
N PRO A 107 9.36 13.28 -11.38
CA PRO A 107 9.66 12.98 -12.78
C PRO A 107 9.26 11.54 -13.15
N ASP A 108 9.12 10.65 -12.16
CA ASP A 108 8.81 9.23 -12.33
C ASP A 108 7.40 8.93 -11.77
N CYS A 109 6.36 9.54 -12.33
CA CYS A 109 4.99 9.33 -11.86
C CYS A 109 4.50 7.92 -12.26
N VAL A 110 4.41 7.01 -11.28
CA VAL A 110 4.02 5.60 -11.50
C VAL A 110 2.58 5.31 -11.13
N VAL A 111 1.94 6.21 -10.38
CA VAL A 111 0.52 6.15 -10.05
C VAL A 111 -0.06 7.54 -10.30
N MET A 112 -0.97 7.64 -11.26
CA MET A 112 -1.61 8.90 -11.65
C MET A 112 -3.10 8.90 -11.34
N TYR A 113 -3.64 10.08 -11.10
CA TYR A 113 -5.07 10.28 -10.93
C TYR A 113 -5.77 10.23 -12.30
N MET A 114 -6.66 9.26 -12.48
CA MET A 114 -7.46 9.11 -13.69
C MET A 114 -8.95 9.17 -13.34
N PRO A 115 -9.62 10.33 -13.49
CA PRO A 115 -11.04 10.44 -13.21
C PRO A 115 -11.87 9.65 -14.23
N GLU A 116 -12.94 9.03 -13.76
CA GLU A 116 -13.90 8.35 -14.64
C GLU A 116 -14.57 9.36 -15.58
N ARG A 117 -14.55 9.08 -16.89
CA ARG A 117 -15.27 9.89 -17.89
C ARG A 117 -16.51 9.15 -18.35
N TYR A 118 -17.67 9.55 -17.83
CA TYR A 118 -18.95 9.04 -18.31
C TYR A 118 -19.42 9.88 -19.52
N GLN A 119 -19.17 9.40 -20.74
CA GLN A 119 -19.87 9.93 -21.92
C GLN A 119 -21.27 9.32 -21.95
N LYS A 120 -22.30 10.13 -21.70
CA LYS A 120 -23.68 9.76 -22.03
C LYS A 120 -23.74 9.54 -23.54
N HIS A 121 -23.89 8.30 -23.96
CA HIS A 121 -24.27 7.99 -25.34
C HIS A 121 -25.73 8.44 -25.50
N THR A 122 -25.95 9.73 -25.75
CA THR A 122 -27.26 10.25 -26.13
C THR A 122 -27.50 9.81 -27.57
N TRP A 123 -28.32 8.79 -27.74
CA TRP A 123 -28.90 8.42 -29.03
C TRP A 123 -29.92 9.49 -29.45
N GLU A 124 -29.45 10.67 -29.85
CA GLU A 124 -30.29 11.60 -30.59
C GLU A 124 -30.50 11.00 -31.99
N THR A 125 -31.66 10.38 -32.16
CA THR A 125 -32.23 9.98 -33.45
C THR A 125 -32.23 11.17 -34.40
N ARG A 126 -31.34 11.13 -35.41
CA ARG A 126 -31.47 11.89 -36.65
C ARG A 126 -32.54 11.26 -37.53
#